data_AF-A0A7X9ZVZ2-F1
#
_entry.id   AF-A0A7X9ZVZ2-F1
#
_cell.length_a   1.000
_cell.length_b   1.000
_cell.length_c   1.000
_cell.angle_alpha   90.00
_cell.angle_beta   90.00
_cell.angle_gamma   90.00
#
_symmetry.space_group_name_H-M   'P 1'
#
loop_
_entity.id
_entity.type
_entity.pdbx_description
1 polymer ?
#
loop_
_entity_poly.entity_id
_entity_poly.type
_entity_poly.pdbx_seq_one_letter_code
_entity_poly.pdbx_strand_id
1 'polypeptide(L)'
;MTIRQMTPDDQALLLRLTDIALQWAAGRITFEEVTQRIGKPPDQSDEFDLIRYEYYVNRVMTFEFVYDKLKLVDGKPSLAFFGLEVGSDVHANIPYECFDKLGLHRLVRGETIDGVRRERMDFFVPSGALDITGFYGTDYVSFGYRLPLPPDSLFDVYAGCSYYVEWIDANDAPTLGNIRKAENLRDLGVSRHYLTPQELEQRRQAAQAASDSIQRGPR
;
A
#
# COMPACT_ATOMS: atom_id res chain seq x y z
N MET A 1 10.58 13.03 25.97
CA MET A 1 10.55 11.60 25.58
C MET A 1 11.76 11.32 24.71
N THR A 2 12.42 10.17 24.89
CA THR A 2 13.57 9.79 24.06
C THR A 2 13.07 9.08 22.82
N ILE A 3 13.37 9.61 21.64
CA ILE A 3 13.02 8.97 20.36
C ILE A 3 13.92 7.73 20.19
N ARG A 4 13.31 6.56 20.04
CA ARG A 4 14.00 5.29 19.75
C ARG A 4 14.25 5.18 18.26
N GLN A 5 15.39 4.63 17.86
CA GLN A 5 15.68 4.36 16.45
C GLN A 5 15.30 2.91 16.14
N MET A 6 14.63 2.69 15.01
CA MET A 6 14.40 1.35 14.48
C MET A 6 15.75 0.74 14.10
N THR A 7 16.00 -0.50 14.52
CA THR A 7 17.26 -1.18 14.19
C THR A 7 17.27 -1.65 12.72
N PRO A 8 18.44 -1.93 12.12
CA PRO A 8 18.48 -2.50 10.77
C PRO A 8 17.68 -3.81 10.63
N ASP A 9 17.64 -4.64 11.67
CA ASP A 9 16.86 -5.88 11.67
C ASP A 9 15.35 -5.60 11.69
N ASP A 10 14.90 -4.61 12.47
CA ASP A 10 13.50 -4.17 12.47
C ASP A 10 13.10 -3.57 11.11
N GLN A 11 13.98 -2.77 10.47
CA GLN A 11 13.75 -2.22 9.13
C GLN A 11 13.65 -3.32 8.07
N ALA A 12 14.56 -4.31 8.11
CA ALA A 12 14.54 -5.44 7.20
C ALA A 12 13.26 -6.29 7.40
N LEU A 13 12.83 -6.47 8.65
CA LEU A 13 11.58 -7.14 8.97
C LEU A 13 10.38 -6.37 8.42
N LEU A 14 10.33 -5.04 8.57
CA LEU A 14 9.25 -4.20 8.02
C LEU A 14 9.14 -4.35 6.50
N LEU A 15 10.26 -4.28 5.78
CA LEU A 15 10.27 -4.46 4.33
C LEU A 15 9.83 -5.88 3.91
N ARG A 16 10.26 -6.91 4.66
CA ARG A 16 9.81 -8.29 4.46
C ARG A 16 8.31 -8.45 4.70
N LEU A 17 7.77 -7.83 5.76
CA LEU A 17 6.33 -7.85 6.05
C LEU A 17 5.53 -7.15 4.95
N THR A 18 6.06 -6.05 4.42
CA THR A 18 5.47 -5.33 3.28
C THR A 18 5.40 -6.22 2.04
N ASP A 19 6.49 -6.93 1.70
CA ASP A 19 6.48 -7.88 0.59
C ASP A 19 5.46 -9.02 0.78
N ILE A 20 5.35 -9.57 2.00
CA ILE A 20 4.34 -10.58 2.34
C ILE A 20 2.93 -10.01 2.18
N ALA A 21 2.67 -8.80 2.66
CA ALA A 21 1.39 -8.12 2.52
C ALA A 21 1.03 -7.88 1.04
N LEU A 22 2.00 -7.49 0.21
CA LEU A 22 1.81 -7.34 -1.23
C LEU A 22 1.47 -8.67 -1.91
N GLN A 23 2.14 -9.77 -1.55
CA GLN A 23 1.83 -11.10 -2.09
C GLN A 23 0.42 -11.55 -1.69
N TRP A 24 0.03 -11.32 -0.44
CA TRP A 24 -1.31 -11.62 0.08
C TRP A 24 -2.39 -10.77 -0.60
N ALA A 25 -2.18 -9.46 -0.69
CA ALA A 25 -3.08 -8.53 -1.37
C ALA A 25 -3.17 -8.85 -2.87
N ALA A 26 -2.11 -9.36 -3.50
CA ALA A 26 -2.13 -9.84 -4.89
C ALA A 26 -2.81 -11.21 -5.06
N GLY A 27 -3.16 -11.91 -3.98
CA GLY A 27 -3.76 -13.25 -4.02
C GLY A 27 -2.77 -14.34 -4.39
N ARG A 28 -1.47 -14.07 -4.31
CA ARG A 28 -0.39 -15.03 -4.61
C ARG A 28 -0.13 -15.99 -3.45
N ILE A 29 -0.48 -15.57 -2.23
CA ILE A 29 -0.44 -16.38 -1.03
C ILE A 29 -1.74 -16.22 -0.25
N THR A 30 -2.12 -17.26 0.47
CA THR A 30 -3.22 -17.29 1.42
C THR A 30 -2.80 -16.71 2.76
N PHE A 31 -3.77 -16.38 3.61
CA PHE A 31 -3.46 -15.96 4.97
C PHE A 31 -2.88 -17.09 5.82
N GLU A 32 -3.21 -18.35 5.53
CA GLU A 32 -2.54 -19.48 6.16
C GLU A 32 -1.03 -19.45 5.89
N GLU A 33 -0.63 -19.25 4.63
CA GLU A 33 0.79 -19.11 4.26
C GLU A 33 1.44 -17.86 4.87
N VAL A 34 0.69 -16.77 5.06
CA VAL A 34 1.16 -15.62 5.86
C VAL A 34 1.52 -16.09 7.27
N THR A 35 0.59 -16.75 7.97
CA THR A 35 0.83 -17.20 9.36
C THR A 35 1.95 -18.25 9.46
N GLN A 36 2.20 -19.06 8.42
CA GLN A 36 3.34 -19.97 8.38
C GLN A 36 4.68 -19.21 8.29
N ARG A 37 4.71 -18.05 7.61
CA ARG A 37 5.93 -17.25 7.39
C ARG A 37 6.28 -16.31 8.54
N ILE A 38 5.28 -15.82 9.27
CA ILE A 38 5.44 -14.77 10.30
C ILE A 38 4.90 -15.16 11.68
N GLY A 39 4.34 -16.36 11.81
CA GLY A 39 3.68 -16.82 13.03
C GLY A 39 2.20 -16.48 13.06
N LYS A 40 1.48 -17.12 14.00
CA LYS A 40 0.07 -16.82 14.26
C LYS A 40 -0.06 -15.44 14.92
N PRO A 41 -1.12 -14.69 14.62
CA PRO A 41 -1.36 -13.40 15.26
C PRO A 41 -1.57 -13.60 16.76
N PRO A 42 -0.95 -12.79 17.63
CA PRO A 42 -1.23 -12.79 19.06
C PRO A 42 -2.66 -12.35 19.38
N ASP A 43 -3.28 -11.52 18.53
CA ASP A 43 -4.65 -11.05 18.72
C ASP A 43 -5.48 -11.15 17.43
N GLN A 44 -6.75 -11.50 17.60
CA GLN A 44 -7.71 -11.65 16.51
C GLN A 44 -9.07 -11.13 16.96
N SER A 45 -9.60 -10.15 16.23
CA SER A 45 -10.99 -9.71 16.39
C SER A 45 -11.86 -10.27 15.26
N ASP A 46 -13.05 -10.75 15.63
CA ASP A 46 -14.12 -11.09 14.69
C ASP A 46 -15.33 -10.22 15.04
N GLU A 47 -15.39 -9.07 14.39
CA GLU A 47 -16.41 -8.04 14.57
C GLU A 47 -17.58 -8.30 13.62
N PHE A 48 -18.64 -7.51 13.71
CA PHE A 48 -19.83 -7.73 12.86
C PHE A 48 -19.49 -7.56 11.36
N ASP A 49 -18.70 -6.55 11.04
CA ASP A 49 -18.36 -6.10 9.69
C ASP A 49 -16.93 -6.48 9.26
N LEU A 50 -16.02 -6.77 10.20
CA LEU A 50 -14.61 -7.00 9.93
C LEU A 50 -14.04 -8.23 10.66
N ILE A 51 -12.98 -8.81 10.10
CA ILE A 51 -12.08 -9.71 10.83
C ILE A 51 -10.69 -9.08 10.80
N ARG A 52 -10.06 -8.92 11.97
CA ARG A 52 -8.70 -8.37 12.10
C ARG A 52 -7.76 -9.38 12.71
N TYR A 53 -6.55 -9.42 12.19
CA TYR A 53 -5.45 -10.22 12.72
C TYR A 53 -4.27 -9.32 13.04
N GLU A 54 -4.03 -9.07 14.31
CA GLU A 54 -3.10 -8.04 14.76
C GLU A 54 -1.79 -8.63 15.28
N TYR A 55 -0.69 -7.93 15.02
CA TYR A 55 0.65 -8.29 15.42
C TYR A 55 1.37 -7.10 16.06
N TYR A 56 2.12 -7.38 17.12
CA TYR A 56 2.87 -6.39 17.89
C TYR A 56 4.35 -6.77 17.86
N VAL A 57 5.18 -6.00 17.16
CA VAL A 57 6.61 -6.32 16.98
C VAL A 57 7.47 -5.39 17.81
N ASN A 58 8.18 -5.94 18.79
CA ASN A 58 9.24 -5.30 19.57
C ASN A 58 8.87 -3.92 20.17
N ARG A 59 7.58 -3.59 20.31
CA ARG A 59 7.09 -2.23 20.63
C ARG A 59 7.62 -1.15 19.69
N VAL A 60 7.88 -1.53 18.44
CA VAL A 60 8.43 -0.67 17.39
C VAL A 60 7.40 -0.43 16.30
N MET A 61 6.60 -1.45 15.97
CA MET A 61 5.52 -1.35 15.01
C MET A 61 4.39 -2.30 15.37
N THR A 62 3.19 -1.96 14.93
CA THR A 62 2.01 -2.82 14.88
C THR A 62 1.62 -3.05 13.44
N PHE A 63 1.04 -4.20 13.13
CA PHE A 63 0.45 -4.42 11.82
C PHE A 63 -0.75 -5.35 11.90
N GLU A 64 -1.67 -5.18 10.96
CA GLU A 64 -2.90 -5.94 10.89
C GLU A 64 -3.21 -6.41 9.48
N PHE A 65 -3.83 -7.59 9.39
CA PHE A 65 -4.49 -8.07 8.18
C PHE A 65 -6.00 -8.03 8.40
N VAL A 66 -6.71 -7.36 7.50
CA VAL A 66 -8.15 -7.09 7.66
C VAL A 66 -8.96 -7.69 6.52
N TYR A 67 -10.05 -8.35 6.88
CA TYR A 67 -11.08 -8.83 5.98
C TYR A 67 -12.39 -8.08 6.19
N ASP A 68 -13.08 -7.76 5.10
CA ASP A 68 -14.40 -7.12 5.07
C ASP A 68 -15.47 -8.20 4.91
N LYS A 69 -16.32 -8.36 5.94
CA LYS A 69 -17.43 -9.32 5.98
C LYS A 69 -18.66 -8.84 5.22
N LEU A 70 -18.78 -7.54 4.99
CA LEU A 70 -19.89 -6.93 4.24
C LEU A 70 -19.70 -7.11 2.74
N LYS A 71 -18.45 -7.27 2.28
CA LYS A 71 -18.12 -7.59 0.89
C LYS A 71 -17.66 -9.04 0.79
N LEU A 72 -18.50 -9.87 0.18
CA LEU A 72 -18.19 -11.28 -0.04
C LEU A 72 -17.61 -11.52 -1.44
N VAL A 73 -16.57 -12.34 -1.51
CA VAL A 73 -15.99 -12.87 -2.74
C VAL A 73 -15.98 -14.38 -2.62
N ASP A 74 -16.65 -15.07 -3.55
CA ASP A 74 -16.86 -16.52 -3.52
C ASP A 74 -17.44 -17.03 -2.17
N GLY A 75 -18.35 -16.24 -1.60
CA GLY A 75 -19.02 -16.56 -0.33
C GLY A 75 -18.16 -16.39 0.92
N LYS A 76 -16.95 -15.82 0.79
CA LYS A 76 -16.03 -15.54 1.91
C LYS A 76 -15.81 -14.03 2.08
N PRO A 77 -15.53 -13.55 3.31
CA PRO A 77 -15.09 -12.17 3.54
C PRO A 77 -13.97 -11.79 2.57
N SER A 78 -14.11 -10.61 1.97
CA SER A 78 -13.12 -10.11 1.02
C SER A 78 -11.91 -9.53 1.73
N LEU A 79 -10.79 -9.49 1.03
CA LEU A 79 -9.57 -8.86 1.50
C LEU A 79 -9.77 -7.34 1.50
N ALA A 80 -9.70 -6.72 2.69
CA ALA A 80 -9.90 -5.29 2.84
C ALA A 80 -8.57 -4.55 2.67
N PHE A 81 -7.69 -4.67 3.67
CA PHE A 81 -6.38 -4.03 3.66
C PHE A 81 -5.41 -4.73 4.61
N PHE A 82 -4.13 -4.47 4.41
CA PHE A 82 -3.07 -4.63 5.39
C PHE A 82 -2.66 -3.24 5.88
N GLY A 83 -2.55 -3.07 7.19
CA GLY A 83 -2.07 -1.84 7.81
C GLY A 83 -0.82 -2.10 8.63
N LEU A 84 0.13 -1.17 8.62
CA LEU A 84 1.30 -1.17 9.48
C LEU A 84 1.49 0.24 10.03
N GLU A 85 1.64 0.37 11.34
CA GLU A 85 1.89 1.62 12.04
C GLU A 85 3.21 1.52 12.81
N VAL A 86 4.07 2.53 12.67
CA VAL A 86 5.30 2.68 13.44
C VAL A 86 4.99 3.43 14.73
N GLY A 87 5.49 2.90 15.85
CA GLY A 87 5.27 3.45 17.18
C GLY A 87 5.60 4.94 17.25
N SER A 88 4.79 5.69 17.98
CA SER A 88 4.86 7.15 17.96
C SER A 88 6.21 7.71 18.43
N ASP A 89 6.89 6.97 19.31
CA ASP A 89 8.21 7.26 19.88
C ASP A 89 9.38 6.63 19.11
N VAL A 90 9.13 6.09 17.91
CA VAL A 90 10.14 5.44 17.06
C VAL A 90 10.39 6.23 15.79
N HIS A 91 11.66 6.35 15.41
CA HIS A 91 12.10 6.86 14.13
C HIS A 91 12.52 5.70 13.22
N ALA A 92 11.81 5.52 12.10
CA ALA A 92 11.98 4.34 11.25
C ALA A 92 13.29 4.35 10.45
N ASN A 93 13.70 5.52 9.96
CA ASN A 93 14.87 5.68 9.09
C ASN A 93 14.81 4.76 7.84
N ILE A 94 13.63 4.67 7.22
CA ILE A 94 13.33 3.93 5.99
C ILE A 94 12.95 4.94 4.90
N PRO A 95 13.88 5.25 3.96
CA PRO A 95 13.57 6.09 2.81
C PRO A 95 12.44 5.51 1.95
N TYR A 96 11.60 6.36 1.37
CA TYR A 96 10.50 5.88 0.52
C TYR A 96 10.99 5.12 -0.72
N GLU A 97 12.22 5.39 -1.19
CA GLU A 97 12.84 4.67 -2.30
C GLU A 97 13.10 3.18 -2.01
N CYS A 98 13.07 2.77 -0.73
CA CYS A 98 13.14 1.35 -0.38
C CYS A 98 11.93 0.58 -0.93
N PHE A 99 10.76 1.22 -1.04
CA PHE A 99 9.54 0.59 -1.53
C PHE A 99 9.51 0.44 -3.05
N ASP A 100 10.25 1.28 -3.81
CA ASP A 100 10.40 1.10 -5.26
C ASP A 100 11.01 -0.26 -5.62
N LYS A 101 11.82 -0.84 -4.72
CA LYS A 101 12.50 -2.12 -4.92
C LYS A 101 11.58 -3.33 -4.72
N LEU A 102 10.34 -3.13 -4.26
CA LEU A 102 9.37 -4.19 -4.02
C LEU A 102 8.51 -4.52 -5.27
N GLY A 103 8.96 -4.10 -6.45
CA GLY A 103 8.20 -4.27 -7.70
C GLY A 103 6.96 -3.37 -7.79
N LEU A 104 6.91 -2.33 -6.96
CA LEU A 104 5.87 -1.31 -6.97
C LEU A 104 6.12 -0.29 -8.08
N HIS A 105 5.04 0.21 -8.65
CA HIS A 105 5.04 1.29 -9.62
C HIS A 105 4.47 2.55 -8.97
N ARG A 106 5.25 3.64 -8.97
CA ARG A 106 4.81 4.94 -8.43
C ARG A 106 3.58 5.43 -9.20
N LEU A 107 2.58 5.96 -8.52
CA LEU A 107 1.35 6.42 -9.18
C LEU A 107 1.60 7.67 -10.02
N VAL A 108 1.13 7.66 -11.26
CA VAL A 108 1.22 8.81 -12.14
C VAL A 108 -0.18 9.11 -12.65
N ARG A 109 -0.81 10.18 -12.14
CA ARG A 109 -2.15 10.58 -12.53
C ARG A 109 -2.26 10.68 -14.06
N GLY A 110 -3.26 10.00 -14.62
CA GLY A 110 -3.52 9.93 -16.05
C GLY A 110 -2.73 8.87 -16.80
N GLU A 111 -1.74 8.23 -16.19
CA GLU A 111 -1.05 7.06 -16.75
C GLU A 111 -2.04 5.91 -16.98
N THR A 112 -1.84 5.18 -18.06
CA THR A 112 -2.67 4.02 -18.38
C THR A 112 -2.26 2.82 -17.54
N ILE A 113 -3.24 2.20 -16.86
CA ILE A 113 -3.03 1.05 -15.97
C ILE A 113 -2.82 -0.25 -16.76
N ASP A 114 -3.69 -0.50 -17.74
CA ASP A 114 -3.78 -1.76 -18.50
C ASP A 114 -4.05 -1.55 -20.00
N GLY A 115 -3.69 -0.39 -20.55
CA GLY A 115 -3.96 -0.01 -21.94
C GLY A 115 -5.24 0.81 -22.14
N VAL A 116 -6.17 0.82 -21.16
CA VAL A 116 -7.44 1.57 -21.26
C VAL A 116 -7.72 2.42 -20.03
N ARG A 117 -7.69 1.81 -18.84
CA ARG A 117 -8.04 2.53 -17.60
C ARG A 117 -6.94 3.50 -17.21
N ARG A 118 -7.30 4.64 -16.61
CA ARG A 118 -6.36 5.69 -16.23
C ARG A 118 -6.26 5.84 -14.72
N GLU A 119 -5.04 6.01 -14.26
CA GLU A 119 -4.73 6.30 -12.87
C GLU A 119 -5.35 7.64 -12.45
N ARG A 120 -5.98 7.65 -11.27
CA ARG A 120 -6.68 8.81 -10.69
C ARG A 120 -5.97 9.39 -9.47
N MET A 121 -4.96 8.70 -8.96
CA MET A 121 -4.21 9.11 -7.78
C MET A 121 -2.84 9.65 -8.17
N ASP A 122 -2.29 10.50 -7.31
CA ASP A 122 -0.93 11.05 -7.47
C ASP A 122 0.06 10.24 -6.64
N PHE A 123 1.32 10.23 -7.07
CA PHE A 123 2.41 9.67 -6.28
C PHE A 123 2.54 10.36 -4.93
N PHE A 124 2.48 11.69 -4.88
CA PHE A 124 2.62 12.46 -3.65
C PHE A 124 1.27 13.04 -3.24
N VAL A 125 0.85 12.78 -2.01
CA VAL A 125 -0.39 13.30 -1.43
C VAL A 125 -0.05 14.00 -0.11
N PRO A 126 -0.38 15.29 0.05
CA PRO A 126 -0.19 16.01 1.32
C PRO A 126 -1.29 15.67 2.32
N SER A 127 -1.33 14.40 2.74
CA SER A 127 -2.46 13.80 3.47
C SER A 127 -2.88 14.58 4.72
N GLY A 128 -1.93 15.10 5.50
CA GLY A 128 -2.24 15.89 6.68
C GLY A 128 -2.81 17.28 6.36
N ALA A 129 -2.40 17.91 5.27
CA ALA A 129 -3.01 19.16 4.82
C ALA A 129 -4.43 18.96 4.24
N LEU A 130 -4.74 17.75 3.78
CA LEU A 130 -6.08 17.35 3.32
C LEU A 130 -6.95 16.80 4.46
N ASP A 131 -6.38 16.52 5.63
CA ASP A 131 -7.10 15.97 6.78
C ASP A 131 -7.96 17.03 7.47
N ILE A 132 -9.25 16.99 7.17
CA ILE A 132 -10.25 17.90 7.74
C ILE A 132 -10.47 17.66 9.25
N THR A 133 -10.05 16.52 9.79
CA THR A 133 -10.22 16.19 11.21
C THR A 133 -9.12 16.81 12.06
N GLY A 134 -8.00 17.22 11.45
CA GLY A 134 -6.82 17.76 12.13
C GLY A 134 -6.09 16.73 12.99
N PHE A 135 -6.30 15.43 12.74
CA PHE A 135 -5.61 14.36 13.44
C PHE A 135 -4.13 14.33 13.05
N TYR A 136 -3.83 14.54 11.77
CA TYR A 136 -2.47 14.62 11.26
C TYR A 136 -1.99 16.08 11.13
N GLY A 137 -0.71 16.30 11.43
CA GLY A 137 -0.05 17.58 11.16
C GLY A 137 0.08 17.83 9.66
N THR A 138 0.20 19.09 9.25
CA THR A 138 0.34 19.47 7.82
C THR A 138 1.57 18.87 7.15
N ASP A 139 2.58 18.47 7.93
CA ASP A 139 3.80 17.79 7.51
C ASP A 139 3.61 16.28 7.27
N TYR A 140 2.43 15.72 7.54
CA TYR A 140 2.12 14.34 7.22
C TYR A 140 1.79 14.17 5.74
N VAL A 141 2.60 13.38 5.03
CA VAL A 141 2.48 13.15 3.58
C VAL A 141 2.43 11.66 3.28
N SER A 142 1.80 11.28 2.18
CA SER A 142 1.75 9.89 1.72
C SER A 142 2.29 9.75 0.31
N PHE A 143 3.01 8.65 0.08
CA PHE A 143 3.48 8.23 -1.23
C PHE A 143 2.66 7.04 -1.72
N GLY A 144 1.99 7.20 -2.86
CA GLY A 144 1.11 6.20 -3.46
C GLY A 144 1.80 5.34 -4.50
N TYR A 145 1.52 4.05 -4.47
CA TYR A 145 2.03 3.05 -5.41
C TYR A 145 0.91 2.12 -5.87
N ARG A 146 1.10 1.52 -7.04
CA ARG A 146 0.34 0.33 -7.49
C ARG A 146 1.27 -0.85 -7.66
N LEU A 147 0.77 -2.04 -7.38
CA LEU A 147 1.44 -3.28 -7.75
C LEU A 147 0.98 -3.67 -9.17
N PRO A 148 1.88 -3.78 -10.16
CA PRO A 148 1.52 -4.32 -11.47
C PRO A 148 0.99 -5.75 -11.34
N LEU A 149 -0.19 -5.99 -11.91
CA LEU A 149 -0.87 -7.27 -11.87
C LEU A 149 -1.06 -7.85 -13.29
N PRO A 150 -1.20 -9.18 -13.40
CA PRO A 150 -1.56 -9.84 -14.65
C PRO A 150 -2.87 -9.29 -15.26
N PRO A 151 -3.02 -9.32 -16.61
CA PRO A 151 -4.21 -8.80 -17.29
C PRO A 151 -5.52 -9.51 -16.95
N ASP A 152 -5.47 -10.73 -16.41
CA ASP A 152 -6.63 -11.50 -15.98
C ASP A 152 -7.02 -11.26 -14.51
N SER A 153 -6.29 -10.40 -13.80
CA SER A 153 -6.61 -10.06 -12.42
C SER A 153 -7.98 -9.37 -12.31
N LEU A 154 -8.76 -9.77 -11.31
CA LEU A 154 -10.09 -9.21 -11.04
C LEU A 154 -10.06 -7.93 -10.19
N PHE A 155 -8.87 -7.51 -9.78
CA PHE A 155 -8.66 -6.39 -8.87
C PHE A 155 -7.38 -5.64 -9.22
N ASP A 156 -7.21 -4.49 -8.61
CA ASP A 156 -5.95 -3.76 -8.51
C ASP A 156 -5.45 -3.79 -7.06
N VAL A 157 -4.13 -3.67 -6.88
CA VAL A 157 -3.52 -3.57 -5.55
C VAL A 157 -2.75 -2.27 -5.46
N TYR A 158 -3.05 -1.49 -4.42
CA TYR A 158 -2.40 -0.22 -4.15
C TYR A 158 -1.68 -0.29 -2.81
N ALA A 159 -0.61 0.49 -2.70
CA ALA A 159 0.10 0.69 -1.45
C ALA A 159 0.28 2.19 -1.19
N GLY A 160 0.21 2.59 0.07
CA GLY A 160 0.49 3.95 0.53
C GLY A 160 1.51 3.90 1.65
N CYS A 161 2.54 4.74 1.59
CA CYS A 161 3.53 4.88 2.65
C CYS A 161 3.53 6.33 3.16
N SER A 162 3.25 6.55 4.43
CA SER A 162 3.13 7.87 5.03
C SER A 162 4.31 8.25 5.90
N TYR A 163 4.65 9.53 5.88
CA TYR A 163 5.85 10.10 6.48
C TYR A 163 5.54 11.46 7.11
N TYR A 164 6.33 11.83 8.11
CA TYR A 164 6.48 13.25 8.50
C TYR A 164 7.59 13.89 7.68
N VAL A 165 7.24 14.90 6.89
CA VAL A 165 8.14 15.64 6.00
C VAL A 165 7.71 17.10 5.95
N GLU A 166 8.66 18.01 6.17
CA GLU A 166 8.46 19.42 5.86
C GLU A 166 8.48 19.62 4.33
N TRP A 167 7.30 19.53 3.70
CA TRP A 167 7.12 19.64 2.24
C TRP A 167 6.70 21.04 1.77
N ILE A 168 6.47 21.96 2.72
CA ILE A 168 6.23 23.39 2.53
C ILE A 168 7.25 24.14 3.40
N ASP A 169 7.91 25.17 2.88
CA ASP A 169 8.79 26.05 3.68
C ASP A 169 8.04 27.16 4.42
N ALA A 170 8.76 27.95 5.21
CA ALA A 170 8.20 29.08 5.97
C ALA A 170 7.53 30.19 5.12
N ASN A 171 7.67 30.15 3.78
CA ASN A 171 7.02 31.08 2.84
C ASN A 171 5.90 30.41 2.04
N ASP A 172 5.40 29.27 2.48
CA ASP A 172 4.39 28.46 1.81
C ASP A 172 4.81 27.90 0.44
N ALA A 173 6.13 27.80 0.16
CA ALA A 173 6.64 27.24 -1.09
C ALA A 173 6.90 25.72 -0.97
N PRO A 174 6.51 24.90 -1.97
CA PRO A 174 6.79 23.46 -1.96
C PRO A 174 8.29 23.14 -1.99
N THR A 175 8.75 22.27 -1.07
CA THR A 175 10.16 21.90 -0.91
C THR A 175 10.44 20.47 -1.41
N LEU A 176 10.50 20.30 -2.73
CA LEU A 176 10.77 18.99 -3.36
C LEU A 176 12.07 18.31 -2.86
N GLY A 177 13.06 19.08 -2.41
CA GLY A 177 14.30 18.57 -1.86
C GLY A 177 14.14 17.84 -0.52
N ASN A 178 13.15 18.23 0.30
CA ASN A 178 12.85 17.59 1.58
C ASN A 178 12.04 16.31 1.38
N ILE A 179 11.15 16.29 0.40
CA ILE A 179 10.39 15.09 0.00
C ILE A 179 11.35 13.95 -0.36
N ARG A 180 12.46 14.24 -1.06
CA ARG A 180 13.49 13.26 -1.40
C ARG A 180 14.30 12.73 -0.21
N LYS A 181 14.12 13.30 0.98
CA LYS A 181 14.79 12.91 2.23
C LYS A 181 13.81 12.28 3.23
N ALA A 182 12.60 11.93 2.78
CA ALA A 182 11.60 11.33 3.63
C ALA A 182 12.06 9.94 4.08
N GLU A 183 12.49 9.83 5.34
CA GLU A 183 13.01 8.60 5.95
C GLU A 183 12.25 8.20 7.22
N ASN A 184 11.43 9.08 7.80
CA ASN A 184 10.67 8.76 8.99
C ASN A 184 9.27 8.21 8.65
N LEU A 185 9.23 6.96 8.19
CA LEU A 185 7.99 6.23 7.92
C LEU A 185 7.12 6.14 9.19
N ARG A 186 5.82 6.38 9.03
CA ARG A 186 4.81 6.33 10.10
C ARG A 186 3.78 5.26 9.85
N ASP A 187 3.26 5.20 8.63
CA ASP A 187 2.18 4.29 8.30
C ASP A 187 2.42 3.68 6.93
N LEU A 188 1.97 2.44 6.77
CA LEU A 188 1.92 1.77 5.49
C LEU A 188 0.61 1.02 5.35
N GLY A 189 -0.08 1.25 4.24
CA GLY A 189 -1.30 0.53 3.87
C GLY A 189 -1.11 -0.22 2.57
N VAL A 190 -1.64 -1.43 2.47
CA VAL A 190 -1.83 -2.15 1.20
C VAL A 190 -3.29 -2.52 1.07
N SER A 191 -3.95 -2.07 0.01
CA SER A 191 -5.39 -2.31 -0.22
C SER A 191 -5.63 -3.06 -1.52
N ARG A 192 -6.73 -3.83 -1.54
CA ARG A 192 -7.23 -4.47 -2.75
C ARG A 192 -8.48 -3.75 -3.24
N HIS A 193 -8.47 -3.35 -4.51
CA HIS A 193 -9.59 -2.70 -5.18
C HIS A 193 -10.18 -3.65 -6.23
N TYR A 194 -11.28 -4.31 -5.89
CA TYR A 194 -12.02 -5.15 -6.83
C TYR A 194 -12.63 -4.33 -7.95
N LEU A 195 -12.42 -4.78 -9.18
CA LEU A 195 -12.88 -4.07 -10.37
C LEU A 195 -14.38 -4.21 -10.55
N THR A 196 -15.03 -3.12 -10.95
CA THR A 196 -16.42 -3.16 -11.40
C THR A 196 -16.56 -3.99 -12.68
N PRO A 197 -17.76 -4.47 -13.02
CA PRO A 197 -17.99 -5.19 -14.28
C PRO A 197 -17.53 -4.42 -15.53
N GLN A 198 -17.69 -3.10 -15.53
CA GLN A 198 -17.23 -2.23 -16.61
C GLN A 198 -15.70 -2.20 -16.71
N GLU A 199 -15.00 -2.06 -15.58
CA GLU A 199 -13.53 -2.05 -15.55
C GLU A 199 -12.94 -3.42 -15.94
N LEU A 200 -13.58 -4.52 -15.53
CA LEU A 200 -13.23 -5.87 -15.97
C LEU A 200 -13.39 -6.05 -17.49
N GLU A 201 -14.44 -5.48 -18.07
CA GLU A 201 -14.62 -5.49 -19.53
C GLU A 201 -13.53 -4.67 -20.23
N GLN A 202 -13.22 -3.46 -19.74
CA GLN A 202 -12.14 -2.63 -20.28
C GLN A 202 -10.79 -3.34 -20.25
N ARG A 203 -10.46 -4.00 -19.13
CA ARG A 203 -9.23 -4.79 -18.96
C ARG A 203 -9.18 -5.97 -19.95
N ARG A 204 -10.27 -6.72 -20.10
CA ARG A 204 -10.36 -7.85 -21.05
C ARG A 204 -10.17 -7.40 -22.50
N GLN A 205 -10.82 -6.30 -22.89
CA GLN A 205 -10.68 -5.73 -24.23
C GLN A 205 -9.24 -5.27 -24.50
N ALA A 206 -8.59 -4.64 -23.52
CA ALA A 206 -7.21 -4.19 -23.66
C ALA A 206 -6.23 -5.37 -23.80
N ALA A 207 -6.43 -6.44 -23.04
CA ALA A 207 -5.62 -7.65 -23.14
C ALA A 207 -5.74 -8.33 -24.52
N GLN A 208 -6.96 -8.37 -25.07
CA GLN A 208 -7.21 -8.89 -26.42
C GLN A 208 -6.53 -8.02 -27.49
N ALA A 209 -6.69 -6.70 -27.43
CA ALA A 209 -6.06 -5.77 -28.37
C ALA A 209 -4.52 -5.86 -28.34
N ALA A 210 -3.93 -6.00 -27.16
CA ALA A 210 -2.49 -6.21 -27.01
C ALA A 210 -2.05 -7.53 -27.67
N SER A 211 -2.80 -8.61 -27.47
CA SER A 211 -2.50 -9.93 -28.05
C SER A 211 -2.56 -9.91 -29.58
N ASP A 212 -3.56 -9.24 -30.15
CA ASP A 212 -3.74 -9.08 -31.60
C ASP A 212 -2.62 -8.22 -32.22
N SER A 213 -2.11 -7.22 -31.50
CA SER A 213 -1.01 -6.37 -31.97
C SER A 213 0.32 -7.14 -32.05
N ILE A 214 0.56 -8.06 -31.12
CA ILE A 214 1.75 -8.92 -31.10
C ILE A 214 1.72 -9.91 -32.26
N GLN A 215 0.55 -10.47 -32.58
CA GLN A 215 0.40 -11.43 -33.69
C GLN A 215 0.53 -10.79 -35.08
N ARG A 216 0.30 -9.48 -35.21
CA ARG A 216 0.32 -8.78 -36.50
C ARG A 216 1.69 -8.26 -36.94
N GLY A 217 2.69 -8.23 -36.05
CA GLY A 217 4.05 -7.74 -36.32
C GLY A 217 4.11 -6.26 -36.74
N PRO A 218 5.24 -5.56 -36.55
CA PRO A 218 5.41 -4.23 -37.13
C PRO A 218 5.41 -4.35 -38.66
N ARG A 219 4.51 -3.61 -39.31
CA ARG A 219 4.51 -3.43 -40.77
C ARG A 219 5.66 -2.53 -41.21
#